data_AF-A0A317X0D5-F1
#
_entry.id   AF-A0A317X0D5-F1
#
_cell.length_a   1.000
_cell.length_b   1.000
_cell.length_c   1.000
_cell.angle_alpha   90.00
_cell.angle_beta   90.00
_cell.angle_gamma   90.00
#
_symmetry.space_group_name_H-M   'P 1'
#
loop_
_entity.id
_entity.type
_entity.pdbx_description
1 polymer ?
#
loop_
_entity_poly.entity_id
_entity_poly.type
_entity_poly.pdbx_seq_one_letter_code
_entity_poly.pdbx_strand_id
1 'polypeptide(L)'
;MAAELDASGYVSSNVITPTEKSLEFFREQQRFMDNQDYQREDHRDARRILNIANPRVPRMRSMNRSAVLKFWQPVAIARILEIHQSPYLRGAILGDSVGLGKTCETIAVILKIWEDYNQSVIDSKQQGRPIPAGRPFLVIVPPALISQWYSEINRVTDKFTAFIYYGEERPVQGMRTVGSRLRKTDTIFDGSPINARTVVITSYQTFAYRHGLTAVKAWYSETKEFCPKVLLRCPVEFLFSLDSCFTDVILDEAHILRNPETSQSIAVHWLEANFHLLITATPIYNSRKDFEGYVPLLFQPSSLWDKLDRAQLQHFRDQIFYLPLGHPARRLCCTVQAVEDYVLADRMPPSVVGNRLQLIFSQLMI
;
A
#
# COMPACT_ATOMS: atom_id res chain seq x y z
N MET A 1 33.19 32.30 -44.44
CA MET A 1 32.05 31.61 -45.09
C MET A 1 31.66 30.46 -44.20
N ALA A 2 30.70 30.72 -43.31
CA ALA A 2 30.13 29.71 -42.43
C ALA A 2 29.13 28.88 -43.24
N ALA A 3 29.27 27.56 -43.21
CA ALA A 3 28.30 26.66 -43.81
C ALA A 3 27.12 26.51 -42.84
N GLU A 4 25.95 26.96 -43.27
CA GLU A 4 24.67 26.62 -42.66
C GLU A 4 24.46 25.11 -42.78
N LEU A 5 24.48 24.41 -41.64
CA LEU A 5 23.96 23.05 -41.54
C LEU A 5 22.48 23.16 -41.18
N ASP A 6 21.67 22.78 -42.16
CA ASP A 6 20.23 22.66 -42.14
C ASP A 6 19.78 21.79 -40.95
N ALA A 7 19.13 22.41 -39.96
CA ALA A 7 18.61 21.75 -38.76
C ALA A 7 17.14 21.31 -38.91
N SER A 8 16.67 21.10 -40.14
CA SER A 8 15.30 20.66 -40.44
C SER A 8 15.19 19.15 -40.57
N GLY A 9 15.48 18.39 -39.50
CA GLY A 9 15.47 16.92 -39.62
C GLY A 9 15.37 16.06 -38.37
N TYR A 10 15.23 16.63 -37.17
CA TYR A 10 15.02 15.84 -35.95
C TYR A 10 13.65 16.14 -35.33
N VAL A 11 12.62 15.51 -35.91
CA VAL A 11 11.34 15.33 -35.21
C VAL A 11 11.59 14.31 -34.09
N SER A 12 11.80 14.83 -32.87
CA SER A 12 11.80 14.05 -31.64
C SER A 12 10.48 13.29 -31.54
N SER A 13 10.56 11.97 -31.68
CA SER A 13 9.44 11.05 -31.58
C SER A 13 8.87 11.00 -30.15
N ASN A 14 7.54 11.12 -30.08
CA ASN A 14 6.67 10.73 -28.96
C ASN A 14 6.80 11.53 -27.64
N VAL A 15 6.85 12.86 -27.70
CA VAL A 15 6.31 13.65 -26.58
C VAL A 15 4.80 13.69 -26.75
N ILE A 16 4.07 12.87 -25.97
CA ILE A 16 2.61 13.00 -25.87
C ILE A 16 2.33 14.32 -25.17
N THR A 17 2.05 15.37 -25.92
CA THR A 17 1.66 16.66 -25.36
C THR A 17 0.28 16.49 -24.72
N PRO A 18 0.11 16.77 -23.41
CA PRO A 18 -1.19 16.66 -22.75
C PRO A 18 -2.21 17.56 -23.46
N THR A 19 -3.36 17.00 -23.82
CA THR A 19 -4.45 17.82 -24.39
C THR A 19 -5.02 18.76 -23.32
N GLU A 20 -5.58 19.89 -23.73
CA GLU A 20 -6.23 20.85 -22.82
C GLU A 20 -7.32 20.17 -21.97
N LYS A 21 -8.10 19.27 -22.57
CA LYS A 21 -9.09 18.43 -21.86
C LYS A 21 -8.45 17.52 -20.80
N SER A 22 -7.31 16.89 -21.10
CA SER A 22 -6.57 16.06 -20.14
C SER A 22 -6.07 16.90 -18.95
N LEU A 23 -5.64 18.13 -19.20
CA LEU A 23 -5.17 19.05 -18.16
C LEU A 23 -6.31 19.58 -17.28
N GLU A 24 -7.46 19.93 -17.88
CA GLU A 24 -8.67 20.30 -17.13
C GLU A 24 -9.14 19.16 -16.24
N PHE A 25 -9.24 17.95 -16.80
CA PHE A 25 -9.59 16.75 -16.04
C PHE A 25 -8.63 16.51 -14.87
N PHE A 26 -7.32 16.61 -15.11
CA PHE A 26 -6.31 16.47 -14.05
C PHE A 26 -6.48 17.53 -12.94
N ARG A 27 -6.78 18.78 -13.29
CA ARG A 27 -7.04 19.85 -12.31
C ARG A 27 -8.30 19.59 -11.49
N GLU A 28 -9.37 19.08 -12.11
CA GLU A 28 -10.58 18.68 -11.39
C GLU A 28 -10.29 17.56 -10.40
N GLN A 29 -9.48 16.57 -10.79
CA GLN A 29 -9.04 15.52 -9.87
C GLN A 29 -8.23 16.10 -8.72
N GLN A 30 -7.26 16.97 -8.98
CA GLN A 30 -6.49 17.62 -7.92
C GLN A 30 -7.40 18.36 -6.94
N ARG A 31 -8.40 19.11 -7.41
CA ARG A 31 -9.39 19.78 -6.54
C ARG A 31 -10.22 18.80 -5.72
N PHE A 32 -10.57 17.65 -6.30
CA PHE A 32 -11.29 16.60 -5.58
C PHE A 32 -10.43 15.97 -4.47
N MET A 33 -9.12 15.85 -4.70
CA MET A 33 -8.15 15.34 -3.73
C MET A 33 -7.75 16.38 -2.68
N ASP A 34 -7.79 17.67 -3.01
CA ASP A 34 -7.48 18.79 -2.12
C ASP A 34 -8.64 19.09 -1.17
N ASN A 35 -8.87 18.17 -0.23
CA ASN A 35 -9.94 18.24 0.76
C ASN A 35 -9.35 18.39 2.18
N GLN A 36 -9.83 19.39 2.93
CA GLN A 36 -9.41 19.64 4.31
C GLN A 36 -9.70 18.45 5.25
N ASP A 37 -10.73 17.64 4.94
CA ASP A 37 -11.04 16.45 5.74
C ASP A 37 -9.93 15.38 5.69
N TYR A 38 -9.07 15.42 4.66
CA TYR A 38 -7.91 14.52 4.53
C TYR A 38 -6.67 15.12 5.20
N GLN A 39 -6.61 16.46 5.28
CA GLN A 39 -5.47 17.23 5.76
C GLN A 39 -5.58 17.50 7.26
N ARG A 40 -5.04 16.57 8.06
CA ARG A 40 -4.97 16.77 9.51
C ARG A 40 -3.86 17.74 9.89
N GLU A 41 -4.11 18.54 10.93
CA GLU A 41 -3.16 19.54 11.45
C GLU A 41 -2.71 19.26 12.90
N ASP A 42 -3.02 18.08 13.46
CA ASP A 42 -2.68 17.78 14.86
C ASP A 42 -1.21 17.38 15.04
N HIS A 43 -0.34 18.39 14.97
CA HIS A 43 1.10 18.24 15.22
C HIS A 43 1.42 17.86 16.67
N ARG A 44 0.52 18.07 17.65
CA ARG A 44 0.79 17.71 19.05
C ARG A 44 0.63 16.21 19.24
N ASP A 45 -0.48 15.67 18.77
CA ASP A 45 -0.75 14.24 18.88
C ASP A 45 0.19 13.42 17.99
N ALA A 46 0.49 13.89 16.78
CA ALA A 46 1.48 13.26 15.92
C ALA A 46 2.87 13.10 16.59
N ARG A 47 3.32 14.13 17.32
CA ARG A 47 4.59 14.07 18.07
C ARG A 47 4.54 13.09 19.23
N ARG A 48 3.39 12.98 19.90
CA ARG A 48 3.19 12.00 20.97
C ARG A 48 3.24 10.58 20.42
N ILE A 49 2.48 10.31 19.35
CA ILE A 49 2.42 8.99 18.70
C ILE A 49 3.82 8.54 18.24
N LEU A 50 4.57 9.44 17.60
CA LEU A 50 5.89 9.15 17.04
C LEU A 50 7.06 9.33 18.03
N ASN A 51 6.79 9.68 19.28
CA ASN A 51 7.79 9.99 20.30
C ASN A 51 8.86 11.00 19.81
N ILE A 52 8.42 12.05 19.09
CA ILE A 52 9.31 13.09 18.56
C ILE A 52 9.65 14.09 19.66
N ALA A 53 10.91 14.07 20.13
CA ALA A 53 11.38 14.95 21.19
C ALA A 53 11.50 16.42 20.77
N ASN A 54 11.99 16.69 19.56
CA ASN A 54 12.23 18.05 19.07
C ASN A 54 11.39 18.36 17.82
N PRO A 55 10.40 19.29 17.89
CA PRO A 55 9.58 19.64 16.74
C PRO A 55 10.34 20.38 15.62
N ARG A 56 11.45 21.05 15.93
CA ARG A 56 12.25 21.77 14.92
C ARG A 56 13.08 20.83 14.05
N VAL A 57 13.34 19.62 14.54
CA VAL A 57 14.09 18.57 13.85
C VAL A 57 13.31 17.26 14.06
N PRO A 58 12.13 17.13 13.44
CA PRO A 58 11.24 16.01 13.71
C PRO A 58 11.91 14.72 13.23
N ARG A 59 12.22 13.85 14.19
CA ARG A 59 12.96 12.60 13.97
C ARG A 59 12.52 11.58 14.99
N MET A 60 12.23 10.37 14.53
CA MET A 60 11.92 9.24 15.40
C MET A 60 13.21 8.65 16.00
N ARG A 61 13.08 7.93 17.10
CA ARG A 61 14.22 7.39 17.86
C ARG A 61 15.12 6.50 17.00
N SER A 62 14.52 5.64 16.17
CA SER A 62 15.25 4.65 15.36
C SER A 62 15.68 5.15 13.98
N MET A 63 15.47 6.44 13.67
CA MET A 63 16.00 7.06 12.45
C MET A 63 17.46 7.45 12.61
N ASN A 64 18.21 7.33 11.52
CA ASN A 64 19.58 7.83 11.40
C ASN A 64 19.65 9.31 11.75
N ARG A 65 20.76 9.77 12.33
CA ARG A 65 20.93 11.18 12.75
C ARG A 65 20.85 12.18 11.60
N SER A 66 21.24 11.75 10.40
CA SER A 66 21.17 12.53 9.16
C SER A 66 19.76 12.57 8.53
N ALA A 67 18.83 11.71 8.97
CA ALA A 67 17.48 11.67 8.46
C ALA A 67 16.55 12.52 9.35
N VAL A 68 15.86 13.49 8.74
CA VAL A 68 14.94 14.40 9.41
C VAL A 68 13.68 14.51 8.56
N LEU A 69 12.52 14.38 9.20
CA LEU A 69 11.22 14.55 8.55
C LEU A 69 10.97 16.04 8.26
N LYS A 70 10.15 16.35 7.27
CA LYS A 70 9.57 17.69 7.12
C LYS A 70 8.47 17.89 8.17
N PHE A 71 8.10 19.15 8.44
CA PHE A 71 7.21 19.47 9.55
C PHE A 71 5.79 18.88 9.42
N TRP A 72 5.32 18.64 8.19
CA TRP A 72 4.01 18.04 7.90
C TRP A 72 4.00 16.51 8.00
N GLN A 73 5.11 15.85 7.66
CA GLN A 73 5.19 14.38 7.56
C GLN A 73 4.80 13.63 8.84
N PRO A 74 5.15 14.10 10.06
CA PRO A 74 4.70 13.46 11.29
C PRO A 74 3.18 13.28 11.37
N VAL A 75 2.41 14.24 10.85
CA VAL A 75 0.95 14.19 10.91
C VAL A 75 0.40 13.15 9.94
N ALA A 76 0.96 13.09 8.73
CA ALA A 76 0.65 12.05 7.75
C ALA A 76 0.96 10.64 8.29
N ILE A 77 2.16 10.45 8.86
CA ILE A 77 2.60 9.17 9.45
C ILE A 77 1.67 8.77 10.61
N ALA A 78 1.36 9.70 11.51
CA ALA A 78 0.46 9.43 12.63
C ALA A 78 -0.93 9.01 12.15
N ARG A 79 -1.46 9.65 11.11
CA ARG A 79 -2.75 9.28 10.52
C ARG A 79 -2.73 7.88 9.91
N ILE A 80 -1.67 7.52 9.18
CA ILE A 80 -1.53 6.16 8.65
C ILE A 80 -1.51 5.12 9.78
N LEU A 81 -0.81 5.41 10.88
CA LEU A 81 -0.75 4.52 12.04
C LEU A 81 -2.09 4.35 12.74
N GLU A 82 -2.90 5.40 12.83
CA GLU A 82 -4.27 5.28 13.33
C GLU A 82 -5.15 4.42 12.42
N ILE A 83 -5.04 4.59 11.10
CA ILE A 83 -5.76 3.76 10.13
C ILE A 83 -5.32 2.30 10.24
N HIS A 84 -4.02 2.05 10.40
CA HIS A 84 -3.46 0.72 10.64
C HIS A 84 -4.02 0.05 11.90
N GLN A 85 -4.36 0.82 12.94
CA GLN A 85 -4.98 0.31 14.16
C GLN A 85 -6.50 0.09 14.04
N SER A 86 -7.13 0.52 12.93
CA SER A 86 -8.56 0.34 12.72
C SER A 86 -8.88 -1.14 12.49
N PRO A 87 -9.83 -1.74 13.24
CA PRO A 87 -10.18 -3.15 13.07
C PRO A 87 -10.97 -3.42 11.77
N TYR A 88 -11.45 -2.37 11.10
CA TYR A 88 -12.32 -2.45 9.93
C TYR A 88 -11.60 -2.19 8.60
N LEU A 89 -10.44 -1.55 8.68
CA LEU A 89 -9.61 -1.24 7.53
C LEU A 89 -8.45 -2.23 7.50
N ARG A 90 -8.04 -2.60 6.29
CA ARG A 90 -6.83 -3.39 6.04
C ARG A 90 -5.88 -2.68 5.09
N GLY A 91 -6.08 -1.38 4.88
CA GLY A 91 -5.18 -0.56 4.12
C GLY A 91 -5.49 0.93 4.22
N ALA A 92 -4.53 1.72 3.76
CA ALA A 92 -4.63 3.18 3.62
C ALA A 92 -4.09 3.61 2.26
N ILE A 93 -4.50 4.80 1.82
CA ILE A 93 -3.95 5.47 0.64
C ILE A 93 -3.13 6.68 1.10
N LEU A 94 -1.87 6.74 0.69
CA LEU A 94 -1.05 7.94 0.78
C LEU A 94 -1.02 8.59 -0.60
N GLY A 95 -1.80 9.66 -0.78
CA GLY A 95 -1.98 10.30 -2.09
C GLY A 95 -1.47 11.73 -2.18
N ASP A 96 -0.53 12.06 -1.30
CA ASP A 96 0.33 13.23 -1.41
C ASP A 96 0.89 13.41 -2.84
N SER A 97 1.06 14.66 -3.25
CA SER A 97 1.67 15.01 -4.53
C SER A 97 3.08 14.41 -4.70
N VAL A 98 3.47 14.18 -5.94
CA VAL A 98 4.83 13.69 -6.27
C VAL A 98 5.86 14.70 -5.75
N GLY A 99 6.92 14.20 -5.11
CA GLY A 99 8.01 15.02 -4.56
C GLY A 99 7.84 15.47 -3.11
N LEU A 100 6.71 15.21 -2.44
CA LEU A 100 6.50 15.59 -1.04
C LEU A 100 7.21 14.70 0.00
N GLY A 101 7.83 13.60 -0.44
CA GLY A 101 8.61 12.73 0.43
C GLY A 101 7.87 11.49 0.95
N LYS A 102 6.84 11.03 0.23
CA LYS A 102 6.07 9.81 0.52
C LYS A 102 6.92 8.59 0.87
N THR A 103 8.03 8.37 0.17
CA THR A 103 8.94 7.26 0.48
C THR A 103 9.48 7.36 1.91
N CYS A 104 9.87 8.56 2.35
CA CYS A 104 10.39 8.77 3.71
C CYS A 104 9.29 8.63 4.77
N GLU A 105 8.08 9.12 4.50
CA GLU A 105 6.89 8.89 5.34
C GLU A 105 6.60 7.40 5.49
N THR A 106 6.57 6.65 4.39
CA THR A 106 6.32 5.22 4.41
C THR A 106 7.40 4.46 5.18
N ILE A 107 8.67 4.81 4.99
CA ILE A 107 9.76 4.19 5.77
C ILE A 107 9.59 4.50 7.27
N ALA A 108 9.16 5.71 7.62
CA ALA A 108 8.88 6.08 9.00
C ALA A 108 7.66 5.33 9.58
N VAL A 109 6.61 5.07 8.79
CA VAL A 109 5.47 4.23 9.20
C VAL A 109 5.94 2.82 9.55
N ILE A 110 6.63 2.12 8.62
CA ILE A 110 7.11 0.75 8.88
C ILE A 110 8.10 0.72 10.06
N LEU A 111 8.92 1.76 10.21
CA LEU A 111 9.84 1.90 11.34
C LEU A 111 9.10 2.00 12.66
N LYS A 112 8.00 2.76 12.71
CA LYS A 112 7.19 2.88 13.92
C LYS A 112 6.48 1.58 14.27
N ILE A 113 5.95 0.87 13.28
CA ILE A 113 5.34 -0.45 13.45
C ILE A 113 6.37 -1.42 14.05
N TRP A 114 7.59 -1.41 13.53
CA TRP A 114 8.68 -2.21 14.09
C TRP A 114 9.10 -1.77 15.50
N GLU A 115 9.15 -0.46 15.80
CA GLU A 115 9.45 0.05 17.15
C GLU A 115 8.43 -0.48 18.18
N ASP A 116 7.15 -0.46 17.83
CA ASP A 116 6.07 -0.96 18.69
C ASP A 116 6.12 -2.48 18.86
N TYR A 117 6.37 -3.22 17.78
CA TYR A 117 6.62 -4.66 17.86
C TYR A 117 7.83 -4.96 18.75
N ASN A 118 8.95 -4.26 18.58
CA ASN A 118 10.15 -4.49 19.35
C ASN A 118 9.94 -4.19 20.84
N GLN A 119 9.14 -3.17 21.18
CA GLN A 119 8.72 -2.92 22.56
C GLN A 119 7.90 -4.08 23.12
N SER A 120 6.93 -4.60 22.35
CA SER A 120 6.14 -5.77 22.77
C SER A 120 7.00 -7.02 23.03
N VAL A 121 8.07 -7.23 22.24
CA VAL A 121 9.03 -8.32 22.46
C VAL A 121 9.80 -8.13 23.76
N ILE A 122 10.22 -6.91 24.08
CA ILE A 122 10.92 -6.58 25.33
C ILE A 122 9.98 -6.86 26.52
N ASP A 123 8.74 -6.39 26.43
CA ASP A 123 7.74 -6.55 27.50
C ASP A 123 7.40 -8.02 27.72
N SER A 124 7.21 -8.81 26.65
CA SER A 124 7.01 -10.26 26.75
C SER A 124 8.17 -10.97 27.43
N LYS A 125 9.42 -10.59 27.14
CA LYS A 125 10.60 -11.17 27.80
C LYS A 125 10.66 -10.83 29.28
N GLN A 126 10.34 -9.59 29.65
CA GLN A 126 10.31 -9.14 31.05
C GLN A 126 9.21 -9.83 31.86
N GLN A 127 8.07 -10.10 31.22
CA GLN A 127 6.88 -10.68 31.87
C GLN A 127 6.80 -12.20 31.73
N GLY A 128 7.79 -12.85 31.11
CA GLY A 128 7.79 -14.31 30.88
C GLY A 128 6.66 -14.79 29.95
N ARG A 129 6.14 -13.93 29.07
CA ARG A 129 5.06 -14.26 28.11
C ARG A 129 5.65 -14.78 26.78
N PRO A 130 4.86 -15.52 25.99
CA PRO A 130 5.25 -15.89 24.63
C PRO A 130 5.65 -14.66 23.80
N ILE A 131 6.74 -14.78 23.05
CA ILE A 131 7.21 -13.73 22.16
C ILE A 131 6.30 -13.69 20.92
N PRO A 132 5.75 -12.52 20.54
CA PRO A 132 4.94 -12.42 19.33
C PRO A 132 5.77 -12.70 18.08
N ALA A 133 5.19 -13.40 17.11
CA ALA A 133 5.88 -13.76 15.87
C ALA A 133 6.27 -12.51 15.07
N GLY A 134 7.54 -12.44 14.66
CA GLY A 134 8.05 -11.39 13.77
C GLY A 134 7.79 -11.75 12.31
N ARG A 135 7.25 -10.80 11.53
CA ARG A 135 6.98 -10.98 10.10
C ARG A 135 7.65 -9.87 9.29
N PRO A 136 8.16 -10.17 8.07
CA PRO A 136 8.78 -9.18 7.21
C PRO A 136 7.77 -8.23 6.59
N PHE A 137 8.27 -7.08 6.14
CA PHE A 137 7.56 -6.12 5.28
C PHE A 137 7.82 -6.44 3.81
N LEU A 138 6.84 -6.19 2.94
CA LEU A 138 6.98 -6.27 1.50
C LEU A 138 6.80 -4.89 0.87
N VAL A 139 7.72 -4.49 -0.01
CA VAL A 139 7.64 -3.27 -0.81
C VAL A 139 7.61 -3.69 -2.28
N ILE A 140 6.50 -3.39 -2.96
CA ILE A 140 6.32 -3.65 -4.39
C ILE A 140 6.29 -2.33 -5.13
N VAL A 141 7.21 -2.16 -6.07
CA VAL A 141 7.47 -0.88 -6.76
C VAL A 141 7.59 -1.10 -8.27
N PRO A 142 7.50 -0.05 -9.11
CA PRO A 142 8.02 -0.11 -10.47
C PRO A 142 9.51 -0.52 -10.48
N PRO A 143 9.99 -1.31 -11.47
CA PRO A 143 11.37 -1.78 -11.51
C PRO A 143 12.43 -0.68 -11.37
N ALA A 144 12.17 0.49 -11.95
CA ALA A 144 13.07 1.65 -11.90
C ALA A 144 13.28 2.22 -10.48
N LEU A 145 12.36 1.96 -9.54
CA LEU A 145 12.41 2.51 -8.18
C LEU A 145 13.04 1.57 -7.16
N ILE A 146 13.37 0.31 -7.52
CA ILE A 146 13.94 -0.69 -6.59
C ILE A 146 15.22 -0.17 -5.92
N SER A 147 16.17 0.32 -6.72
CA SER A 147 17.46 0.81 -6.21
C SER A 147 17.31 2.06 -5.34
N GLN A 148 16.36 2.92 -5.70
CA GLN A 148 16.03 4.11 -4.93
C GLN A 148 15.45 3.73 -3.57
N TRP A 149 14.45 2.85 -3.52
CA TRP A 149 13.86 2.36 -2.27
C TRP A 149 14.89 1.71 -1.35
N TYR A 150 15.75 0.85 -1.89
CA TYR A 150 16.83 0.22 -1.12
C TYR A 150 17.76 1.25 -0.49
N SER A 151 18.19 2.24 -1.27
CA SER A 151 19.08 3.31 -0.80
C SER A 151 18.39 4.14 0.28
N GLU A 152 17.09 4.42 0.10
CA GLU A 152 16.33 5.29 0.99
C GLU A 152 16.01 4.65 2.33
N ILE A 153 15.72 3.35 2.36
CA ILE A 153 15.59 2.59 3.61
C ILE A 153 16.88 2.70 4.42
N ASN A 154 18.04 2.45 3.80
CA ASN A 154 19.34 2.52 4.47
C ASN A 154 19.74 3.96 4.85
N ARG A 155 19.29 4.97 4.09
CA ARG A 155 19.48 6.39 4.42
C ARG A 155 18.68 6.77 5.67
N VAL A 156 17.43 6.32 5.77
CA VAL A 156 16.52 6.69 6.85
C VAL A 156 16.83 5.94 8.16
N THR A 157 17.19 4.65 8.10
CA THR A 157 17.45 3.85 9.29
C THR A 157 18.44 2.72 9.05
N ASP A 158 19.24 2.41 10.08
CA ASP A 158 20.15 1.26 10.14
C ASP A 158 19.50 0.02 10.80
N LYS A 159 18.21 0.09 11.18
CA LYS A 159 17.51 -0.99 11.91
C LYS A 159 16.94 -2.08 11.00
N PHE A 160 16.70 -1.75 9.74
CA PHE A 160 16.17 -2.69 8.78
C PHE A 160 17.25 -3.41 7.99
N THR A 161 16.94 -4.65 7.62
CA THR A 161 17.66 -5.41 6.62
C THR A 161 16.81 -5.48 5.36
N ALA A 162 17.23 -4.74 4.33
CA ALA A 162 16.56 -4.76 3.03
C ALA A 162 17.12 -5.89 2.14
N PHE A 163 16.24 -6.63 1.47
CA PHE A 163 16.56 -7.62 0.43
C PHE A 163 15.88 -7.25 -0.88
N ILE A 164 16.60 -7.40 -1.98
CA ILE A 164 16.07 -7.22 -3.33
C ILE A 164 15.66 -8.58 -3.88
N TYR A 165 14.37 -8.72 -4.11
CA TYR A 165 13.74 -9.87 -4.74
C TYR A 165 13.38 -9.53 -6.18
N TYR A 166 14.41 -9.34 -7.02
CA TYR A 166 14.26 -8.92 -8.41
C TYR A 166 15.37 -9.52 -9.29
N GLY A 167 14.96 -10.14 -10.40
CA GLY A 167 15.87 -10.76 -11.37
C GLY A 167 16.60 -12.02 -10.87
N GLU A 168 17.29 -12.68 -11.80
CA GLU A 168 18.22 -13.79 -11.52
C GLU A 168 19.68 -13.38 -11.72
N GLU A 169 19.94 -12.22 -12.33
CA GLU A 169 21.27 -11.83 -12.78
C GLU A 169 21.87 -10.69 -11.97
N ARG A 170 22.94 -11.08 -11.26
CA ARG A 170 24.00 -10.28 -10.61
C ARG A 170 23.54 -9.37 -9.47
N PRO A 171 24.03 -9.60 -8.24
CA PRO A 171 23.88 -8.61 -7.18
C PRO A 171 24.56 -7.31 -7.63
N VAL A 172 23.79 -6.24 -7.69
CA VAL A 172 24.36 -4.88 -7.72
C VAL A 172 25.25 -4.77 -6.48
N GLN A 173 26.48 -4.32 -6.66
CA GLN A 173 27.55 -4.39 -5.66
C GLN A 173 27.09 -3.80 -4.31
N GLY A 174 27.10 -4.63 -3.26
CA GLY A 174 26.69 -4.25 -1.89
C GLY A 174 25.22 -4.45 -1.54
N MET A 175 24.35 -4.79 -2.51
CA MET A 175 22.94 -5.06 -2.25
C MET A 175 22.69 -6.55 -1.93
N ARG A 176 21.86 -6.82 -0.93
CA ARG A 176 21.44 -8.18 -0.57
C ARG A 176 20.34 -8.63 -1.51
N THR A 177 20.51 -9.73 -2.22
CA THR A 177 19.53 -10.24 -3.20
C THR A 177 18.98 -11.60 -2.78
N VAL A 178 17.75 -11.91 -3.22
CA VAL A 178 17.12 -13.22 -3.09
C VAL A 178 16.84 -13.76 -4.49
N GLY A 179 17.68 -14.69 -4.93
CA GLY A 179 17.58 -15.28 -6.27
C GLY A 179 16.45 -16.30 -6.39
N SER A 180 16.36 -17.22 -5.43
CA SER A 180 15.35 -18.29 -5.42
C SER A 180 13.95 -17.76 -5.17
N ARG A 181 12.94 -18.42 -5.75
CA ARG A 181 11.54 -18.12 -5.48
C ARG A 181 11.22 -18.40 -4.00
N LEU A 182 10.62 -17.42 -3.34
CA LEU A 182 10.29 -17.50 -1.92
C LEU A 182 9.18 -18.52 -1.64
N ARG A 183 9.27 -19.20 -0.49
CA ARG A 183 8.28 -20.15 0.03
C ARG A 183 8.00 -19.85 1.49
N LYS A 184 6.82 -20.22 2.00
CA LYS A 184 6.47 -20.06 3.41
C LYS A 184 7.43 -20.75 4.39
N THR A 185 8.15 -21.78 3.93
CA THR A 185 9.13 -22.54 4.73
C THR A 185 10.51 -21.87 4.80
N ASP A 186 10.74 -20.79 4.06
CA ASP A 186 12.00 -20.07 4.12
C ASP A 186 12.13 -19.34 5.46
N THR A 187 13.36 -19.22 5.97
CA THR A 187 13.66 -18.72 7.33
C THR A 187 13.17 -17.30 7.59
N ILE A 188 13.00 -16.49 6.55
CA ILE A 188 12.45 -15.12 6.67
C ILE A 188 10.98 -15.10 7.12
N PHE A 189 10.31 -16.25 7.15
CA PHE A 189 8.92 -16.42 7.58
C PHE A 189 8.76 -17.33 8.81
N ASP A 190 9.85 -17.73 9.47
CA ASP A 190 9.82 -18.65 10.63
C ASP A 190 9.24 -18.04 11.93
N GLY A 191 8.79 -16.78 11.89
CA GLY A 191 8.24 -16.06 13.03
C GLY A 191 9.27 -15.50 14.00
N SER A 192 10.57 -15.64 13.73
CA SER A 192 11.62 -15.08 14.58
C SER A 192 11.53 -13.54 14.67
N PRO A 193 11.80 -12.91 15.83
CA PRO A 193 11.79 -11.46 15.97
C PRO A 193 12.74 -10.71 15.04
N ILE A 194 13.77 -11.40 14.51
CA ILE A 194 14.67 -10.82 13.49
C ILE A 194 13.93 -10.52 12.18
N ASN A 195 12.88 -11.30 11.85
CA ASN A 195 12.13 -11.14 10.60
C ASN A 195 11.30 -9.86 10.60
N ALA A 196 10.93 -9.34 11.76
CA ALA A 196 10.31 -8.01 11.87
C ALA A 196 11.25 -6.86 11.46
N ARG A 197 12.55 -7.11 11.30
CA ARG A 197 13.52 -6.15 10.74
C ARG A 197 13.72 -6.32 9.23
N THR A 198 13.10 -7.32 8.62
CA THR A 198 13.32 -7.67 7.22
C THR A 198 12.36 -6.90 6.32
N VAL A 199 12.91 -6.25 5.28
CA VAL A 199 12.14 -5.58 4.23
C VAL A 199 12.49 -6.23 2.90
N VAL A 200 11.52 -6.83 2.22
CA VAL A 200 11.70 -7.40 0.87
C VAL A 200 11.22 -6.39 -0.16
N ILE A 201 12.06 -6.05 -1.13
CA ILE A 201 11.76 -5.10 -2.20
C ILE A 201 11.69 -5.86 -3.53
N THR A 202 10.59 -5.72 -4.27
CA THR A 202 10.38 -6.39 -5.55
C THR A 202 9.63 -5.48 -6.53
N SER A 203 9.47 -5.93 -7.78
CA SER A 203 8.59 -5.27 -8.73
C SER A 203 7.26 -5.99 -8.90
N TYR A 204 6.24 -5.25 -9.36
CA TYR A 204 4.96 -5.84 -9.73
C TYR A 204 5.10 -6.97 -10.75
N GLN A 205 5.94 -6.79 -11.76
CA GLN A 205 6.15 -7.79 -12.81
C GLN A 205 6.83 -9.04 -12.27
N THR A 206 7.90 -8.88 -11.49
CA THR A 206 8.62 -10.02 -10.91
C THR A 206 7.75 -10.76 -9.91
N PHE A 207 7.02 -10.05 -9.06
CA PHE A 207 6.12 -10.65 -8.09
C PHE A 207 5.01 -11.45 -8.78
N ALA A 208 4.33 -10.87 -9.78
CA ALA A 208 3.31 -11.56 -10.55
C ALA A 208 3.83 -12.77 -11.33
N TYR A 209 5.04 -12.67 -11.89
CA TYR A 209 5.68 -13.78 -12.58
C TYR A 209 6.04 -14.93 -11.64
N ARG A 210 6.49 -14.64 -10.42
CA ARG A 210 6.95 -15.64 -9.46
C ARG A 210 5.83 -16.24 -8.60
N HIS A 211 4.78 -15.48 -8.29
CA HIS A 211 3.74 -15.87 -7.34
C HIS A 211 2.31 -15.75 -7.89
N GLY A 212 2.12 -15.19 -9.09
CA GLY A 212 0.81 -14.99 -9.69
C GLY A 212 0.35 -16.13 -10.61
N LEU A 213 -0.65 -15.82 -11.42
CA LEU A 213 -1.31 -16.77 -12.34
C LEU A 213 -0.33 -17.53 -13.24
N THR A 214 0.71 -16.87 -13.75
CA THR A 214 1.71 -17.52 -14.62
C THR A 214 2.43 -18.65 -13.90
N ALA A 215 2.84 -18.42 -12.65
CA ALA A 215 3.53 -19.43 -11.86
C ALA A 215 2.61 -20.60 -11.50
N VAL A 216 1.34 -20.32 -11.16
CA VAL A 216 0.34 -21.35 -10.84
C VAL A 216 0.00 -22.20 -12.07
N LYS A 217 -0.18 -21.58 -13.25
CA LYS A 217 -0.44 -22.31 -14.50
C LYS A 217 0.73 -23.20 -14.90
N ALA A 218 1.96 -22.72 -14.73
CA ALA A 218 3.16 -23.52 -14.95
C ALA A 218 3.19 -24.73 -14.00
N TRP A 219 2.91 -24.50 -12.71
CA TRP A 219 2.83 -25.57 -11.71
C TRP A 219 1.79 -26.65 -12.06
N TYR A 220 0.56 -26.27 -12.42
CA TYR A 220 -0.46 -27.25 -12.87
C TYR A 220 0.00 -28.07 -14.09
N SER A 221 0.72 -27.43 -15.01
CA SER A 221 1.26 -28.11 -16.20
C SER A 221 2.34 -29.12 -15.83
N GLU A 222 3.17 -28.80 -14.84
CA GLU A 222 4.23 -29.67 -14.32
C GLU A 222 3.66 -30.85 -13.51
N THR A 223 2.63 -30.62 -12.68
CA THR A 223 1.98 -31.66 -11.87
C THR A 223 1.00 -32.52 -12.68
N LYS A 224 0.70 -32.14 -13.93
CA LYS A 224 -0.31 -32.77 -14.81
C LYS A 224 -1.71 -32.77 -14.19
N GLU A 225 -1.99 -31.81 -13.33
CA GLU A 225 -3.30 -31.62 -12.71
C GLU A 225 -4.18 -30.70 -13.56
N PHE A 226 -5.50 -30.78 -13.35
CA PHE A 226 -6.45 -29.94 -14.06
C PHE A 226 -6.40 -28.49 -13.54
N CYS A 227 -5.95 -27.55 -14.37
CA CYS A 227 -6.01 -26.13 -14.05
C CYS A 227 -7.45 -25.59 -14.26
N PRO A 228 -8.09 -25.00 -13.23
CA PRO A 228 -9.36 -24.29 -13.39
C PRO A 228 -9.26 -23.16 -14.42
N LYS A 229 -10.36 -22.90 -15.15
CA LYS A 229 -10.43 -21.79 -16.12
C LYS A 229 -10.35 -20.41 -15.46
N VAL A 230 -10.90 -20.30 -14.26
CA VAL A 230 -10.93 -19.06 -13.47
C VAL A 230 -10.29 -19.35 -12.11
N LEU A 231 -9.25 -18.59 -11.77
CA LEU A 231 -8.52 -18.71 -10.51
C LEU A 231 -8.76 -17.43 -9.69
N LEU A 232 -9.79 -17.46 -8.84
CA LEU A 232 -10.12 -16.34 -7.96
C LEU A 232 -9.19 -16.25 -6.74
N ARG A 233 -8.62 -17.39 -6.32
CA ARG A 233 -7.69 -17.52 -5.19
C ARG A 233 -6.48 -18.35 -5.59
N CYS A 234 -5.38 -18.16 -4.88
CA CYS A 234 -4.23 -19.03 -5.01
C CYS A 234 -4.60 -20.46 -4.55
N PRO A 235 -4.23 -21.51 -5.30
CA PRO A 235 -4.38 -22.88 -4.83
C PRO A 235 -3.63 -23.12 -3.51
N VAL A 236 -4.22 -23.89 -2.61
CA VAL A 236 -3.68 -24.14 -1.26
C VAL A 236 -2.39 -24.98 -1.35
N GLU A 237 -2.32 -25.86 -2.34
CA GLU A 237 -1.22 -26.78 -2.60
C GLU A 237 -0.04 -26.10 -3.31
N PHE A 238 -0.22 -24.86 -3.80
CA PHE A 238 0.83 -24.13 -4.49
C PHE A 238 1.93 -23.70 -3.50
N LEU A 239 3.07 -24.39 -3.54
CA LEU A 239 4.19 -24.24 -2.60
C LEU A 239 4.81 -22.84 -2.53
N PHE A 240 4.59 -22.02 -3.56
CA PHE A 240 5.08 -20.65 -3.62
C PHE A 240 3.99 -19.61 -3.32
N SER A 241 2.86 -20.01 -2.75
CA SER A 241 1.91 -19.07 -2.16
C SER A 241 2.56 -18.36 -0.98
N LEU A 242 2.41 -17.04 -0.91
CA LEU A 242 2.91 -16.20 0.18
C LEU A 242 1.77 -15.54 0.98
N ASP A 243 0.58 -16.13 0.95
CA ASP A 243 -0.56 -15.66 1.73
C ASP A 243 -0.19 -15.59 3.24
N SER A 244 -0.58 -14.48 3.87
CA SER A 244 -0.34 -14.19 5.29
C SER A 244 1.13 -14.19 5.77
N CYS A 245 2.10 -14.14 4.85
CA CYS A 245 3.53 -14.21 5.19
C CYS A 245 4.13 -12.87 5.64
N PHE A 246 3.56 -11.76 5.15
CA PHE A 246 4.04 -10.41 5.44
C PHE A 246 3.14 -9.73 6.48
N THR A 247 3.70 -8.84 7.29
CA THR A 247 2.89 -7.98 8.16
C THR A 247 2.15 -6.95 7.33
N ASP A 248 2.90 -6.14 6.58
CA ASP A 248 2.39 -5.03 5.81
C ASP A 248 2.99 -5.07 4.41
N VAL A 249 2.17 -4.69 3.42
CA VAL A 249 2.55 -4.62 2.02
C VAL A 249 2.44 -3.17 1.55
N ILE A 250 3.55 -2.62 1.11
CA ILE A 250 3.68 -1.27 0.60
C ILE A 250 3.64 -1.36 -0.92
N LEU A 251 2.72 -0.62 -1.53
CA LEU A 251 2.42 -0.67 -2.96
C LEU A 251 2.68 0.73 -3.55
N ASP A 252 3.88 0.92 -4.10
CA ASP A 252 4.26 2.20 -4.71
C ASP A 252 3.76 2.31 -6.14
N GLU A 253 3.29 3.49 -6.55
CA GLU A 253 2.55 3.67 -7.81
C GLU A 253 1.33 2.73 -7.92
N ALA A 254 0.54 2.67 -6.84
CA ALA A 254 -0.61 1.78 -6.72
C ALA A 254 -1.67 1.96 -7.83
N HIS A 255 -1.61 3.02 -8.63
CA HIS A 255 -2.43 3.18 -9.84
C HIS A 255 -2.29 2.00 -10.84
N ILE A 256 -1.22 1.19 -10.74
CA ILE A 256 -1.03 -0.05 -11.50
C ILE A 256 -2.11 -1.11 -11.18
N LEU A 257 -2.66 -1.08 -9.95
CA LEU A 257 -3.57 -2.10 -9.44
C LEU A 257 -5.06 -1.78 -9.63
N ARG A 258 -5.39 -0.70 -10.34
CA ARG A 258 -6.79 -0.26 -10.56
C ARG A 258 -7.63 -1.32 -11.28
N ASN A 259 -7.01 -2.08 -12.18
CA ASN A 259 -7.68 -3.17 -12.89
C ASN A 259 -7.44 -4.51 -12.18
N PRO A 260 -8.44 -5.07 -11.47
CA PRO A 260 -8.30 -6.31 -10.70
C PRO A 260 -8.01 -7.54 -11.57
N GLU A 261 -8.29 -7.51 -12.87
CA GLU A 261 -8.09 -8.66 -13.77
C GLU A 261 -6.62 -8.83 -14.23
N THR A 262 -5.77 -7.83 -13.95
CA THR A 262 -4.36 -7.87 -14.32
C THR A 262 -3.59 -8.90 -13.49
N SER A 263 -2.60 -9.56 -14.10
CA SER A 263 -1.75 -10.54 -13.41
C SER A 263 -1.08 -9.97 -12.16
N GLN A 264 -0.69 -8.69 -12.21
CA GLN A 264 -0.13 -7.94 -11.09
C GLN A 264 -1.13 -7.79 -9.95
N SER A 265 -2.37 -7.38 -10.25
CA SER A 265 -3.41 -7.20 -9.22
C SER A 265 -3.77 -8.52 -8.57
N ILE A 266 -4.00 -9.57 -9.36
CA ILE A 266 -4.34 -10.90 -8.86
C ILE A 266 -3.24 -11.43 -7.92
N ALA A 267 -1.97 -11.30 -8.33
CA ALA A 267 -0.85 -11.74 -7.49
C ALA A 267 -0.79 -10.97 -6.15
N VAL A 268 -1.01 -9.65 -6.17
CA VAL A 268 -1.04 -8.84 -4.95
C VAL A 268 -2.23 -9.20 -4.06
N HIS A 269 -3.43 -9.43 -4.63
CA HIS A 269 -4.61 -9.84 -3.86
C HIS A 269 -4.42 -11.19 -3.15
N TRP A 270 -3.60 -12.09 -3.69
CA TRP A 270 -3.29 -13.38 -3.07
C TRP A 270 -2.35 -13.30 -1.87
N LEU A 271 -1.70 -12.16 -1.59
CA LEU A 271 -0.82 -12.01 -0.42
C LEU A 271 -1.59 -12.09 0.92
N GLU A 272 -2.87 -11.72 0.92
CA GLU A 272 -3.72 -11.67 2.12
C GLU A 272 -3.02 -11.05 3.35
N ALA A 273 -2.21 -10.00 3.16
CA ALA A 273 -1.46 -9.37 4.26
C ALA A 273 -2.38 -8.66 5.27
N ASN A 274 -1.87 -8.37 6.46
CA ASN A 274 -2.65 -7.72 7.52
C ASN A 274 -3.02 -6.29 7.11
N PHE A 275 -2.08 -5.56 6.50
CA PHE A 275 -2.29 -4.19 6.08
C PHE A 275 -1.62 -3.86 4.73
N HIS A 276 -2.25 -3.00 3.93
CA HIS A 276 -1.71 -2.51 2.65
C HIS A 276 -1.62 -0.99 2.64
N LEU A 277 -0.42 -0.45 2.41
CA LEU A 277 -0.24 0.98 2.21
C LEU A 277 -0.08 1.26 0.71
N LEU A 278 -1.10 1.85 0.11
CA LEU A 278 -1.14 2.21 -1.31
C LEU A 278 -0.59 3.62 -1.47
N ILE A 279 0.51 3.78 -2.18
CA ILE A 279 1.12 5.08 -2.47
C ILE A 279 0.73 5.45 -3.90
N THR A 280 -0.14 6.44 -4.06
CA THR A 280 -0.57 6.91 -5.39
C THR A 280 -1.18 8.30 -5.31
N ALA A 281 -0.69 9.23 -6.13
CA ALA A 281 -1.28 10.56 -6.23
C ALA A 281 -2.63 10.57 -6.99
N THR A 282 -2.94 9.48 -7.70
CA THR A 282 -4.13 9.37 -8.56
C THR A 282 -4.86 8.06 -8.29
N PRO A 283 -5.58 7.93 -7.15
CA PRO A 283 -6.30 6.70 -6.82
C PRO A 283 -7.49 6.45 -7.76
N ILE A 284 -8.08 7.49 -8.34
CA ILE A 284 -9.14 7.39 -9.34
C ILE A 284 -8.71 8.23 -10.54
N TYR A 285 -8.74 7.69 -11.75
CA TYR A 285 -8.39 8.43 -12.96
C TYR A 285 -9.42 8.30 -14.08
N ASN A 286 -9.92 7.10 -14.40
CA ASN A 286 -10.88 6.94 -15.50
C ASN A 286 -12.33 6.98 -15.00
N SER A 287 -12.63 6.12 -14.02
CA SER A 287 -13.98 5.95 -13.52
C SER A 287 -13.95 5.41 -12.11
N ARG A 288 -15.10 5.36 -11.44
CA ARG A 288 -15.27 4.68 -10.16
C ARG A 288 -14.82 3.20 -10.16
N LYS A 289 -14.79 2.53 -11.33
CA LYS A 289 -14.27 1.16 -11.44
C LYS A 289 -12.78 1.06 -11.13
N ASP A 290 -12.04 2.17 -11.24
CA ASP A 290 -10.64 2.21 -10.81
C ASP A 290 -10.48 1.87 -9.32
N PHE A 291 -11.51 2.13 -8.52
CA PHE A 291 -11.52 1.82 -7.10
C PHE A 291 -11.74 0.33 -6.81
N GLU A 292 -12.31 -0.43 -7.76
CA GLU A 292 -12.63 -1.85 -7.61
C GLU A 292 -11.38 -2.68 -7.28
N GLY A 293 -10.25 -2.41 -7.94
CA GLY A 293 -8.97 -3.08 -7.66
C GLY A 293 -8.43 -2.84 -6.25
N TYR A 294 -8.81 -1.74 -5.61
CA TYR A 294 -8.35 -1.39 -4.26
C TYR A 294 -9.24 -1.92 -3.14
N VAL A 295 -10.52 -2.18 -3.42
CA VAL A 295 -11.49 -2.64 -2.42
C VAL A 295 -10.97 -3.83 -1.59
N PRO A 296 -10.43 -4.91 -2.18
CA PRO A 296 -9.93 -6.06 -1.41
C PRO A 296 -8.66 -5.76 -0.59
N LEU A 297 -7.93 -4.69 -0.95
CA LEU A 297 -6.69 -4.27 -0.30
C LEU A 297 -6.94 -3.28 0.83
N LEU A 298 -8.05 -2.52 0.78
CA LEU A 298 -8.36 -1.46 1.75
C LEU A 298 -9.35 -1.91 2.82
N PHE A 299 -10.28 -2.81 2.49
CA PHE A 299 -11.39 -3.17 3.38
C PHE A 299 -11.31 -4.61 3.86
N GLN A 300 -11.68 -4.82 5.13
CA GLN A 300 -11.82 -6.17 5.67
C GLN A 300 -12.98 -6.92 5.00
N PRO A 301 -12.86 -8.24 4.74
CA PRO A 301 -13.95 -9.02 4.17
C PRO A 301 -15.19 -9.01 5.08
N SER A 302 -16.38 -9.04 4.49
CA SER A 302 -17.67 -9.03 5.21
C SER A 302 -17.80 -10.15 6.26
N SER A 303 -17.00 -11.22 6.16
CA SER A 303 -16.95 -12.31 7.14
C SER A 303 -16.43 -11.88 8.51
N LEU A 304 -15.54 -10.88 8.58
CA LEU A 304 -14.96 -10.38 9.83
C LEU A 304 -15.81 -9.33 10.54
N TRP A 305 -16.95 -8.95 9.95
CA TRP A 305 -17.89 -7.99 10.54
C TRP A 305 -18.94 -8.69 11.40
N ASP A 306 -19.14 -8.16 12.60
CA ASP A 306 -20.06 -8.72 13.59
C ASP A 306 -21.53 -8.63 13.15
N LYS A 307 -22.39 -9.46 13.79
CA LYS A 307 -23.83 -9.47 13.51
C LYS A 307 -24.48 -8.08 13.67
N LEU A 308 -23.98 -7.29 14.62
CA LEU A 308 -24.46 -5.93 14.85
C LEU A 308 -24.15 -5.02 13.66
N ASP A 309 -22.92 -5.05 13.13
CA ASP A 309 -22.54 -4.22 12.00
C ASP A 309 -23.36 -4.57 10.74
N ARG A 310 -23.66 -5.86 10.54
CA ARG A 310 -24.55 -6.29 9.44
C ARG A 310 -25.98 -5.80 9.61
N ALA A 311 -26.51 -5.85 10.83
CA ALA A 311 -27.85 -5.33 11.13
C ALA A 311 -27.90 -3.81 10.95
N GLN A 312 -26.85 -3.09 11.38
CA GLN A 312 -26.74 -1.65 11.17
C GLN A 312 -26.61 -1.29 9.69
N LEU A 313 -25.85 -2.04 8.90
CA LEU A 313 -25.75 -1.83 7.45
C LEU A 313 -27.11 -2.02 6.76
N GLN A 314 -27.89 -3.04 7.17
CA GLN A 314 -29.25 -3.25 6.66
C GLN A 314 -30.23 -2.16 7.10
N HIS A 315 -30.03 -1.59 8.29
CA HIS A 315 -30.85 -0.52 8.83
C HIS A 315 -30.59 0.82 8.14
N PHE A 316 -29.34 1.25 8.11
CA PHE A 316 -28.95 2.55 7.56
C PHE A 316 -28.89 2.54 6.03
N ARG A 317 -28.56 1.42 5.39
CA ARG A 317 -28.43 1.31 3.93
C ARG A 317 -27.53 2.41 3.36
N ASP A 318 -28.03 3.22 2.44
CA ASP A 318 -27.31 4.33 1.85
C ASP A 318 -27.22 5.57 2.77
N GLN A 319 -28.01 5.63 3.85
CA GLN A 319 -27.95 6.73 4.82
C GLN A 319 -26.61 6.77 5.56
N ILE A 320 -25.84 5.67 5.59
CA ILE A 320 -24.49 5.62 6.19
C ILE A 320 -23.57 6.70 5.61
N PHE A 321 -23.80 7.11 4.35
CA PHE A 321 -22.99 8.11 3.66
C PHE A 321 -23.33 9.55 4.04
N TYR A 322 -24.42 9.76 4.78
CA TYR A 322 -24.91 11.09 5.17
C TYR A 322 -24.91 11.28 6.69
N LEU A 323 -24.36 10.31 7.44
CA LEU A 323 -24.24 10.39 8.89
C LEU A 323 -23.21 11.47 9.30
N PRO A 324 -23.47 12.19 10.40
CA PRO A 324 -22.59 13.26 10.86
C PRO A 324 -21.19 12.74 11.23
N LEU A 325 -20.21 13.65 11.20
CA LEU A 325 -18.84 13.31 11.58
C LEU A 325 -18.79 12.81 13.03
N GLY A 326 -18.08 11.71 13.27
CA GLY A 326 -18.02 11.06 14.57
C GLY A 326 -19.14 10.05 14.87
N HIS A 327 -20.15 9.92 14.01
CA HIS A 327 -21.17 8.87 14.20
C HIS A 327 -20.55 7.48 14.03
N PRO A 328 -20.72 6.54 14.98
CA PRO A 328 -20.02 5.25 14.97
C PRO A 328 -20.35 4.40 13.74
N ALA A 329 -21.59 4.43 13.27
CA ALA A 329 -22.02 3.68 12.08
C ALA A 329 -21.45 4.24 10.75
N ARG A 330 -20.80 5.41 10.75
CA ARG A 330 -20.15 5.97 9.54
C ARG A 330 -19.06 5.04 9.02
N ARG A 331 -18.39 4.28 9.91
CA ARG A 331 -17.38 3.27 9.54
C ARG A 331 -17.90 2.19 8.57
N LEU A 332 -19.22 1.97 8.53
CA LEU A 332 -19.85 0.97 7.66
C LEU A 332 -19.74 1.35 6.17
N CYS A 333 -19.45 2.63 5.84
CA CYS A 333 -19.16 3.03 4.46
C CYS A 333 -17.86 2.39 3.91
N CYS A 334 -16.98 1.90 4.80
CA CYS A 334 -15.75 1.20 4.49
C CYS A 334 -15.91 -0.33 4.51
N THR A 335 -17.11 -0.84 4.28
CA THR A 335 -17.35 -2.28 4.06
C THR A 335 -17.30 -2.59 2.57
N VAL A 336 -16.81 -3.78 2.19
CA VAL A 336 -16.85 -4.25 0.80
C VAL A 336 -18.26 -4.17 0.23
N GLN A 337 -19.25 -4.64 1.00
CA GLN A 337 -20.66 -4.59 0.61
C GLN A 337 -21.17 -3.17 0.35
N ALA A 338 -20.88 -2.21 1.24
CA ALA A 338 -21.32 -0.83 1.04
C ALA A 338 -20.70 -0.20 -0.21
N VAL A 339 -19.44 -0.49 -0.48
CA VAL A 339 -18.76 0.03 -1.67
C VAL A 339 -19.33 -0.61 -2.94
N GLU A 340 -19.55 -1.92 -2.97
CA GLU A 340 -20.16 -2.62 -4.11
C GLU A 340 -21.58 -2.11 -4.39
N ASP A 341 -22.44 -2.08 -3.37
CA ASP A 341 -23.86 -1.73 -3.50
C ASP A 341 -24.09 -0.24 -3.78
N TYR A 342 -23.28 0.65 -3.19
CA TYR A 342 -23.55 2.08 -3.17
C TYR A 342 -22.52 2.95 -3.90
N VAL A 343 -21.36 2.40 -4.27
CA VAL A 343 -20.32 3.16 -5.00
C VAL A 343 -20.08 2.56 -6.37
N LEU A 344 -19.94 1.24 -6.50
CA LEU A 344 -19.59 0.57 -7.76
C LEU A 344 -20.82 0.19 -8.61
N ALA A 345 -22.01 0.10 -8.01
CA ALA A 345 -23.24 -0.31 -8.70
C ALA A 345 -23.62 0.55 -9.92
N ASP A 346 -23.84 -0.06 -11.09
CA ASP A 346 -24.07 0.59 -12.41
C ASP A 346 -25.13 1.71 -12.44
N ARG A 347 -26.09 1.69 -11.51
CA ARG A 347 -27.24 2.60 -11.48
C ARG A 347 -26.99 3.94 -10.78
N MET A 348 -25.81 4.16 -10.20
CA MET A 348 -25.54 5.34 -9.37
C MET A 348 -25.06 6.55 -10.19
N PRO A 349 -25.65 7.75 -10.00
CA PRO A 349 -25.17 8.97 -10.65
C PRO A 349 -23.74 9.33 -10.23
N PRO A 350 -22.88 9.83 -11.14
CA PRO A 350 -21.49 10.20 -10.83
C PRO A 350 -21.33 11.21 -9.68
N SER A 351 -22.23 12.18 -9.55
CA SER A 351 -22.21 13.17 -8.47
C SER A 351 -22.41 12.54 -7.08
N VAL A 352 -23.32 11.56 -6.98
CA VAL A 352 -23.56 10.82 -5.73
C VAL A 352 -22.35 9.95 -5.39
N VAL A 353 -21.79 9.28 -6.40
CA VAL A 353 -20.59 8.46 -6.24
C VAL A 353 -19.40 9.29 -5.77
N GLY A 354 -19.20 10.49 -6.33
CA GLY A 354 -18.17 11.43 -5.91
C GLY A 354 -18.25 11.78 -4.42
N ASN A 355 -19.42 12.18 -3.94
CA ASN A 355 -19.63 12.51 -2.53
C ASN A 355 -19.38 11.30 -1.60
N ARG A 356 -19.81 10.09 -2.02
CA ARG A 356 -19.58 8.86 -1.26
C ARG A 356 -18.10 8.47 -1.21
N LEU A 357 -17.38 8.67 -2.31
CA LEU A 357 -15.94 8.44 -2.36
C LEU A 357 -15.17 9.43 -1.49
N GLN A 358 -15.56 10.71 -1.47
CA GLN A 358 -14.93 11.69 -0.58
C GLN A 358 -15.07 11.27 0.89
N LEU A 359 -16.26 10.78 1.25
CA LEU A 359 -16.50 10.24 2.57
C LEU A 359 -15.58 9.06 2.90
N ILE A 360 -15.50 8.09 2.00
CA ILE A 360 -14.65 6.91 2.17
C ILE A 360 -13.19 7.33 2.30
N PHE A 361 -12.72 8.23 1.43
CA PHE A 361 -11.34 8.74 1.45
C PHE A 361 -11.04 9.48 2.75
N SER A 362 -11.98 10.23 3.34
CA SER A 362 -11.76 10.84 4.67
C SER A 362 -11.39 9.82 5.77
N GLN A 363 -11.78 8.55 5.60
CA GLN A 363 -11.52 7.50 6.58
C GLN A 363 -10.19 6.78 6.36
N LEU A 364 -9.69 6.70 5.13
CA LEU A 364 -8.58 5.82 4.75
C LEU A 364 -7.44 6.50 3.98
N MET A 365 -7.62 7.76 3.60
CA MET A 365 -6.66 8.51 2.79
C MET A 365 -5.97 9.61 3.58
N ILE A 366 -4.70 9.86 3.21
CA ILE A 366 -3.84 10.95 3.64
C ILE A 366 -3.41 11.74 2.41
#